data_AF-A0A139D515-F1
#
_entry.id   AF-A0A139D515-F1
#
_cell.length_a   1.000
_cell.length_b   1.000
_cell.length_c   1.000
_cell.angle_alpha   90.00
_cell.angle_beta   90.00
_cell.angle_gamma   90.00
#
_symmetry.space_group_name_H-M   'P 1'
#
loop_
_entity.id
_entity.type
_entity.pdbx_description
1 polymer ?
#
loop_
_entity_poly.entity_id
_entity_poly.type
_entity_poly.pdbx_seq_one_letter_code
_entity_poly.pdbx_strand_id
1 'polypeptide(L)'
;ESLDPVTTDERERRLAQKPAIIACGGKHAPELALAVERALFDQGKTAVVVSEANTGDADERRNVAQLLTAHGLIAIAENLGSDIANATGSAETEQDIPAAVSGLVQELVRSKRI
;
A
#
# COMPACT_ATOMS: atom_id res chain seq x y z
N GLU A 1 14.27 -26.14 -15.77
CA GLU A 1 14.01 -24.88 -15.04
C GLU A 1 14.94 -24.79 -13.85
N SER A 2 15.37 -23.59 -13.46
CA SER A 2 16.13 -23.40 -12.21
C SER A 2 15.17 -23.32 -11.02
N LEU A 3 15.58 -23.84 -9.87
CA LEU A 3 14.86 -23.77 -8.60
C LEU A 3 15.36 -22.62 -7.70
N ASP A 4 16.15 -21.70 -8.27
CA ASP A 4 16.66 -20.56 -7.52
C ASP A 4 15.51 -19.68 -6.99
N PRO A 5 15.62 -19.16 -5.76
CA PRO A 5 14.61 -18.28 -5.21
C PRO A 5 14.56 -16.95 -5.97
N VAL A 6 13.34 -16.46 -6.25
CA VAL A 6 13.14 -15.14 -6.87
C VAL A 6 13.57 -14.06 -5.88
N THR A 7 14.63 -13.31 -6.23
CA THR A 7 15.19 -12.27 -5.39
C THR A 7 14.32 -11.01 -5.37
N THR A 8 14.54 -10.13 -4.39
CA THR A 8 13.85 -8.83 -4.32
C THR A 8 14.11 -8.00 -5.57
N ASP A 9 15.36 -7.89 -6.03
CA ASP A 9 15.71 -7.13 -7.24
C ASP A 9 15.01 -7.68 -8.48
N GLU A 10 14.90 -9.00 -8.59
CA GLU A 10 14.16 -9.62 -9.69
C GLU A 10 12.66 -9.29 -9.62
N ARG A 11 12.05 -9.35 -8.43
CA ARG A 11 10.64 -8.96 -8.22
C ARG A 11 10.43 -7.50 -8.59
N GLU A 12 11.27 -6.60 -8.10
CA GLU A 12 11.16 -5.17 -8.40
C GLU A 12 11.24 -4.90 -9.92
N ARG A 13 12.18 -5.56 -10.60
CA ARG A 13 12.35 -5.41 -12.05
C ARG A 13 11.17 -5.99 -12.83
N ARG A 14 10.68 -7.18 -12.46
CA ARG A 14 9.61 -7.88 -13.21
C ARG A 14 8.22 -7.29 -12.93
N LEU A 15 7.96 -6.84 -11.71
CA LEU A 15 6.70 -6.22 -11.31
C LEU A 15 6.67 -4.72 -11.62
N ALA A 16 7.81 -4.12 -12.00
CA ALA A 16 7.95 -2.69 -12.26
C ALA A 16 7.48 -1.79 -11.09
N GLN A 17 7.70 -2.25 -9.86
CA GLN A 17 7.31 -1.56 -8.62
C GLN A 17 8.21 -1.98 -7.48
N LYS A 18 8.33 -1.15 -6.45
CA LYS A 18 8.94 -1.55 -5.18
C LYS A 18 7.87 -1.91 -4.15
N PRO A 19 8.10 -2.93 -3.31
CA PRO A 19 7.19 -3.23 -2.23
C PRO A 19 7.06 -2.03 -1.28
N ALA A 20 5.84 -1.75 -0.83
CA ALA A 20 5.56 -0.67 0.10
C ALA A 20 4.32 -0.97 0.94
N ILE A 21 4.33 -0.56 2.20
CA ILE A 21 3.15 -0.50 3.06
C ILE A 21 2.66 0.96 3.09
N ILE A 22 1.41 1.19 2.73
CA ILE A 22 0.75 2.48 2.80
C ILE A 22 -0.32 2.37 3.88
N ALA A 23 -0.26 3.18 4.92
CA ALA A 23 -1.31 3.20 5.94
C ALA A 23 -2.33 4.30 5.63
N CYS A 24 -3.61 3.92 5.59
CA CYS A 24 -4.74 4.81 5.43
C CYS A 24 -5.51 4.90 6.75
N GLY A 25 -5.68 6.12 7.26
CA GLY A 25 -6.38 6.38 8.52
C GLY A 25 -7.48 7.46 8.41
N GLY A 26 -8.04 7.83 9.55
CA GLY A 26 -9.17 8.76 9.65
C GLY A 26 -10.52 8.08 9.46
N LYS A 27 -11.60 8.86 9.55
CA LYS A 27 -12.98 8.34 9.46
C LYS A 27 -13.33 7.72 8.10
N HIS A 28 -12.65 8.17 7.05
CA HIS A 28 -12.82 7.68 5.68
C HIS A 28 -11.61 6.85 5.21
N ALA A 29 -10.97 6.11 6.13
CA ALA A 29 -9.85 5.23 5.81
C ALA A 29 -10.17 4.20 4.71
N PRO A 30 -11.35 3.53 4.70
CA PRO A 30 -11.69 2.58 3.64
C PRO A 30 -11.81 3.24 2.26
N GLU A 31 -12.50 4.39 2.17
CA GLU A 31 -12.63 5.12 0.91
C GLU A 31 -11.30 5.67 0.42
N LEU A 32 -10.45 6.15 1.35
CA LEU A 32 -9.09 6.56 1.04
C LEU A 32 -8.26 5.39 0.49
N ALA A 33 -8.33 4.20 1.11
CA ALA A 33 -7.58 3.03 0.67
C ALA A 33 -7.95 2.62 -0.76
N LEU A 34 -9.25 2.60 -1.08
CA LEU A 34 -9.75 2.30 -2.43
C LEU A 34 -9.34 3.38 -3.45
N ALA A 35 -9.37 4.65 -3.05
CA ALA A 35 -8.95 5.74 -3.92
C ALA A 35 -7.44 5.69 -4.22
N VAL A 36 -6.62 5.33 -3.23
CA VAL A 36 -5.17 5.10 -3.41
C VAL A 36 -4.93 3.89 -4.32
N GLU A 37 -5.64 2.78 -4.10
CA GLU A 37 -5.55 1.60 -4.97
C GLU A 37 -5.83 1.97 -6.43
N ARG A 38 -6.90 2.71 -6.67
CA ARG A 38 -7.26 3.18 -8.01
C ARG A 38 -6.15 4.04 -8.63
N ALA A 39 -5.62 4.99 -7.88
CA ALA A 39 -4.56 5.88 -8.37
C ALA A 39 -3.24 5.14 -8.69
N LEU A 40 -2.93 4.09 -7.94
CA LEU A 40 -1.78 3.22 -8.20
C LEU A 40 -2.02 2.31 -9.41
N PHE A 41 -3.22 1.76 -9.52
CA PHE A 41 -3.62 0.94 -10.67
C PHE A 41 -3.55 1.74 -11.99
N ASP A 42 -4.02 2.99 -11.99
CA ASP A 42 -3.95 3.87 -13.16
C ASP A 42 -2.48 4.22 -13.55
N GLN A 43 -1.51 3.99 -12.66
CA GLN A 43 -0.06 4.08 -12.93
C GLN A 43 0.59 2.72 -13.29
N GLY A 44 -0.23 1.67 -13.46
CA GLY A 44 0.24 0.32 -13.78
C GLY A 44 0.85 -0.44 -12.60
N LYS A 45 0.57 -0.01 -11.36
CA LYS A 45 1.07 -0.66 -10.14
C LYS A 45 0.06 -1.68 -9.62
N THR A 46 0.59 -2.75 -9.04
CA THR A 46 -0.18 -3.82 -8.40
C THR A 46 -0.15 -3.62 -6.89
N ALA A 47 -1.28 -3.21 -6.34
CA ALA A 47 -1.50 -3.04 -4.91
C ALA A 47 -2.62 -3.96 -4.40
N VAL A 48 -2.62 -4.23 -3.10
CA VAL A 48 -3.66 -5.01 -2.42
C VAL A 48 -4.15 -4.21 -1.21
N VAL A 49 -5.45 -3.98 -1.14
CA VAL A 49 -6.09 -3.36 0.03
C VAL A 49 -6.24 -4.40 1.15
N VAL A 50 -5.68 -4.08 2.32
CA VAL A 50 -5.73 -4.88 3.55
C VAL A 50 -6.66 -4.15 4.53
N SER A 51 -7.88 -4.66 4.64
CA SER A 51 -9.00 -4.02 5.33
C SER A 51 -9.53 -4.88 6.46
N GLU A 52 -10.42 -4.32 7.28
CA GLU A 52 -11.15 -5.10 8.29
C GLU A 52 -12.08 -6.16 7.67
N ALA A 53 -12.44 -6.01 6.39
CA ALA A 53 -13.28 -6.99 5.70
C ALA A 53 -12.52 -8.26 5.27
N ASN A 54 -11.19 -8.20 5.17
CA ASN A 54 -10.35 -9.32 4.70
C ASN A 54 -9.28 -9.75 5.71
N THR A 55 -9.36 -9.25 6.94
CA THR A 55 -8.52 -9.62 8.09
C THR A 55 -9.35 -9.63 9.38
N GLY A 56 -8.89 -10.32 10.41
CA GLY A 56 -9.56 -10.40 11.70
C GLY A 56 -9.30 -9.19 12.60
N ASP A 57 -8.04 -8.83 12.84
CA ASP A 57 -7.65 -7.72 13.72
C ASP A 57 -6.48 -6.89 13.17
N ALA A 58 -6.05 -5.87 13.92
CA ALA A 58 -4.97 -4.98 13.52
C ALA A 58 -3.61 -5.67 13.42
N ASP A 59 -3.36 -6.69 14.24
CA ASP A 59 -2.12 -7.48 14.20
C ASP A 59 -2.10 -8.39 12.97
N GLU A 60 -3.25 -8.97 12.60
CA GLU A 60 -3.40 -9.70 11.36
C GLU A 60 -3.21 -8.79 10.14
N ARG A 61 -3.81 -7.59 10.12
CA ARG A 61 -3.55 -6.59 9.06
C ARG A 61 -2.08 -6.28 8.90
N ARG A 62 -1.38 -6.09 10.02
CA ARG A 62 0.07 -5.88 10.06
C ARG A 62 0.83 -7.03 9.43
N ASN A 63 0.53 -8.26 9.84
CA ASN A 63 1.20 -9.46 9.34
C ASN A 63 0.95 -9.67 7.84
N VAL A 64 -0.29 -9.48 7.38
CA VAL A 64 -0.66 -9.59 5.96
C VAL A 64 0.05 -8.53 5.12
N ALA A 65 0.08 -7.27 5.57
CA ALA A 65 0.79 -6.19 4.86
C ALA A 65 2.31 -6.49 4.73
N GLN A 66 2.92 -7.00 5.79
CA GLN A 66 4.33 -7.42 5.77
C GLN A 66 4.57 -8.63 4.86
N LEU A 67 3.66 -9.60 4.85
CA LEU A 67 3.74 -10.77 3.96
C LEU A 67 3.68 -10.35 2.48
N LEU A 68 2.72 -9.49 2.13
CA LEU A 68 2.55 -9.01 0.75
C LEU A 68 3.79 -8.25 0.27
N THR A 69 4.35 -7.38 1.11
CA THR A 69 5.54 -6.62 0.77
C THR A 69 6.80 -7.49 0.69
N ALA A 70 6.92 -8.55 1.51
CA ALA A 70 7.98 -9.55 1.35
C ALA A 70 7.95 -10.26 -0.02
N HIS A 71 6.80 -10.26 -0.70
CA HIS A 71 6.62 -10.81 -2.05
C HIS A 71 6.64 -9.76 -3.18
N GLY A 72 7.02 -8.51 -2.89
CA GLY A 72 7.20 -7.45 -3.90
C GLY A 72 5.92 -6.65 -4.21
N LEU A 73 4.84 -6.86 -3.46
CA LEU A 73 3.57 -6.15 -3.65
C LEU A 73 3.50 -4.87 -2.84
N ILE A 74 2.59 -3.98 -3.23
CA ILE A 74 2.21 -2.80 -2.43
C ILE A 74 1.00 -3.19 -1.59
N ALA A 75 1.07 -3.02 -0.28
CA ALA A 75 -0.04 -3.22 0.64
C ALA A 75 -0.61 -1.87 1.08
N ILE A 76 -1.92 -1.67 0.91
CA ILE A 76 -2.65 -0.48 1.37
C ILE A 76 -3.48 -0.90 2.58
N ALA A 77 -3.05 -0.55 3.78
CA ALA A 77 -3.64 -1.05 5.01
C ALA A 77 -4.50 0.02 5.71
N GLU A 78 -5.74 -0.36 6.03
CA GLU A 78 -6.66 0.48 6.82
C GLU A 78 -6.31 0.43 8.31
N ASN A 79 -6.34 1.61 8.95
CA ASN A 79 -6.21 1.76 10.40
C ASN A 79 -5.00 0.99 10.98
N LEU A 80 -3.90 0.98 10.23
CA LEU A 80 -2.63 0.38 10.63
C LEU A 80 -1.76 1.44 11.32
N GLY A 81 -1.03 1.02 12.36
CA GLY A 81 -0.01 1.87 12.98
C GLY A 81 1.04 2.35 11.97
N SER A 82 1.56 3.56 12.17
CA SER A 82 2.52 4.20 11.25
C SER A 82 3.96 3.69 11.36
N ASP A 83 4.26 2.84 12.34
CA ASP A 83 5.62 2.40 12.67
C ASP A 83 6.27 1.49 11.61
N ILE A 84 5.46 0.83 10.78
CA ILE A 84 5.93 0.00 9.66
C ILE A 84 5.54 0.54 8.28
N ALA A 85 4.77 1.62 8.24
CA ALA A 85 4.30 2.20 7.00
C ALA A 85 5.43 2.96 6.29
N ASN A 86 5.50 2.83 4.97
CA ASN A 86 6.41 3.61 4.13
C ASN A 86 5.84 4.96 3.73
N ALA A 87 4.51 5.08 3.71
CA ALA A 87 3.77 6.32 3.52
C ALA A 87 2.46 6.23 4.32
N THR A 88 1.97 7.37 4.79
CA THR A 88 0.77 7.44 5.62
C THR A 88 -0.14 8.56 5.15
N GLY A 89 -1.43 8.28 4.98
CA GLY A 89 -2.44 9.29 4.65
C GLY A 89 -3.66 9.14 5.53
N SER A 90 -4.39 10.23 5.74
CA SER A 90 -5.61 10.25 6.52
C SER A 90 -6.68 11.12 5.88
N ALA A 91 -7.94 10.70 5.99
CA ALA A 91 -9.11 11.49 5.57
C ALA A 91 -10.14 11.55 6.70
N GLU A 92 -10.38 12.74 7.23
CA GLU A 92 -11.40 12.98 8.28
C GLU A 92 -12.78 13.27 7.67
N THR A 93 -12.79 13.78 6.45
CA THR A 93 -13.96 14.07 5.63
C THR A 93 -13.75 13.56 4.20
N GLU A 94 -14.84 13.31 3.46
CA GLU A 94 -14.76 12.88 2.05
C GLU A 94 -13.99 13.90 1.18
N GLN A 95 -14.06 15.18 1.51
CA GLN A 95 -13.37 16.26 0.79
C GLN A 95 -11.84 16.19 0.93
N ASP A 96 -11.33 15.51 1.96
CA ASP A 96 -9.89 15.35 2.19
C ASP A 96 -9.27 14.31 1.25
N ILE A 97 -10.07 13.35 0.77
CA ILE A 97 -9.60 12.16 0.03
C ILE A 97 -8.75 12.56 -1.20
N PRO A 98 -9.18 13.45 -2.11
CA PRO A 98 -8.40 13.77 -3.31
C PRO A 98 -7.02 14.37 -2.99
N ALA A 99 -6.95 15.21 -1.95
CA ALA A 99 -5.71 15.82 -1.49
C ALA A 99 -4.78 14.77 -0.85
N ALA A 100 -5.33 13.90 0.01
CA ALA A 100 -4.58 12.82 0.64
C ALA A 100 -4.00 11.83 -0.39
N VAL A 101 -4.79 11.41 -1.38
CA VAL A 101 -4.33 10.54 -2.48
C VAL A 101 -3.19 11.21 -3.27
N SER A 102 -3.37 12.48 -3.65
CA SER A 102 -2.35 13.20 -4.40
C SER A 102 -1.04 13.32 -3.63
N GLY A 103 -1.11 13.61 -2.32
CA GLY A 103 0.05 13.67 -1.43
C GLY A 103 0.78 12.33 -1.33
N LEU A 104 0.04 11.24 -1.10
CA LEU A 104 0.60 9.89 -1.02
C LEU A 104 1.31 9.47 -2.32
N VAL A 105 0.67 9.69 -3.47
CA VAL A 105 1.28 9.35 -4.77
C VAL A 105 2.56 10.15 -5.00
N GLN A 106 2.56 11.45 -4.70
CA GLN A 106 3.76 12.29 -4.84
C GLN A 106 4.89 11.83 -3.91
N GLU A 107 4.58 11.41 -2.68
CA GLU A 107 5.56 10.86 -1.76
C GLU A 107 6.18 9.55 -2.27
N LEU A 108 5.36 8.65 -2.80
CA LEU A 108 5.81 7.38 -3.36
C LEU A 108 6.71 7.58 -4.61
N VAL A 109 6.36 8.54 -5.47
CA VAL A 109 7.20 8.93 -6.62
C VAL A 109 8.52 9.55 -6.13
N ARG A 110 8.48 10.49 -5.18
CA ARG A 110 9.68 11.15 -4.64
C ARG A 110 10.63 10.16 -3.97
N SER A 111 10.09 9.15 -3.30
CA SER A 111 10.86 8.08 -2.66
C SER A 111 11.28 6.96 -3.63
N LYS A 112 10.98 7.10 -4.93
CA LYS A 112 11.32 6.13 -5.99
C LYS A 112 10.79 4.72 -5.68
N ARG A 113 9.58 4.65 -5.13
CA ARG A 113 8.86 3.39 -4.85
C ARG A 113 7.95 2.99 -6.00
N ILE A 114 7.39 3.97 -6.70
CA ILE A 114 6.56 3.79 -7.89
C ILE A 114 7.08 4.64 -9.04
#